data_AF-G9KVE5-F1
#
_entry.id   AF-G9KVE5-F1
#
_cell.length_a   1.000
_cell.length_b   1.000
_cell.length_c   1.000
_cell.angle_alpha   90.00
_cell.angle_beta   90.00
_cell.angle_gamma   90.00
#
_symmetry.space_group_name_H-M   'P 1'
#
loop_
_entity.id
_entity.type
_entity.pdbx_description
1 polymer ?
#
loop_
_entity_poly.entity_id
_entity_poly.type
_entity_poly.pdbx_seq_one_letter_code
_entity_poly.pdbx_strand_id
1 'polypeptide(L)'
;KEPKLLAYCLLNYCKRNYGDIELLFQLLRAFTGRFLCNMTFLKEYMEEEIPKNYNISQKRALFFRFVDFNDPNFGDELKAKVLQHILNPAFLYSFEKGEGEQLLGPPNPEGDNPESITSVFITKVLDPEKQADMLDSQRIYLLQFATLLVEHAPHHIHDNNKNRNSKLRRLMTFAWPCLLSKACVDPACKYSGHLLLAHIIAKFAIHKKIVLQVFHSLLKAHAMEARAIVRQAMAILT
;
A
#
# COMPACT_ATOMS: atom_id res chain seq x y z
N LYS A 1 -10.74 -5.89 29.98
CA LYS A 1 -12.15 -5.62 29.60
C LYS A 1 -12.35 -4.15 29.25
N GLU A 2 -11.79 -3.22 30.02
CA GLU A 2 -11.91 -1.77 29.79
C GLU A 2 -11.41 -1.27 28.42
N PRO A 3 -10.24 -1.71 27.88
CA PRO A 3 -9.79 -1.23 26.56
C PRO A 3 -10.75 -1.60 25.42
N LYS A 4 -11.38 -2.79 25.50
CA LYS A 4 -12.36 -3.26 24.53
C LYS A 4 -13.63 -2.39 24.54
N LEU A 5 -14.13 -2.06 25.72
CA LEU A 5 -15.32 -1.20 25.87
C LEU A 5 -15.05 0.21 25.35
N LEU A 6 -13.88 0.78 25.68
CA LEU A 6 -13.48 2.09 25.18
C LEU A 6 -13.39 2.10 23.65
N ALA A 7 -12.69 1.14 23.06
CA ALA A 7 -12.59 1.00 21.61
C ALA A 7 -13.97 0.79 20.95
N TYR A 8 -14.88 0.06 21.59
CA TYR A 8 -16.25 -0.12 21.09
C TYR A 8 -17.06 1.19 21.12
N CYS A 9 -16.98 1.96 22.20
CA CYS A 9 -17.64 3.27 22.30
C CYS A 9 -17.10 4.25 21.25
N LEU A 10 -15.78 4.34 21.11
CA LEU A 10 -15.12 5.21 20.13
C LEU A 10 -15.45 4.77 18.70
N LEU A 11 -15.49 3.46 18.41
CA LEU A 11 -15.91 2.97 17.10
C LEU A 11 -17.35 3.37 16.77
N ASN A 12 -18.27 3.23 17.72
CA ASN A 12 -19.66 3.65 17.53
C ASN A 12 -19.79 5.14 17.27
N TYR A 13 -18.91 5.95 17.86
CA TYR A 13 -18.82 7.37 17.53
C TYR A 13 -18.33 7.58 16.10
N CYS A 14 -17.23 6.95 15.67
CA CYS A 14 -16.71 7.07 14.30
C CYS A 14 -17.73 6.62 13.23
N LYS A 15 -18.53 5.60 13.52
CA LYS A 15 -19.63 5.14 12.63
C LYS A 15 -20.69 6.21 12.35
N ARG A 16 -20.82 7.21 13.23
CA ARG A 16 -21.76 8.33 13.09
C ARG A 16 -21.07 9.62 12.63
N ASN A 17 -19.75 9.70 12.80
CA ASN A 17 -18.94 10.88 12.51
C ASN A 17 -17.77 10.51 11.58
N TYR A 18 -18.07 10.35 10.29
CA TYR A 18 -17.08 9.97 9.28
C TYR A 18 -15.95 11.00 9.07
N GLY A 19 -16.13 12.24 9.55
CA GLY A 19 -15.12 13.30 9.48
C GLY A 19 -13.93 13.09 10.41
N ASP A 20 -14.10 12.31 11.50
CA ASP A 20 -13.07 12.11 12.53
C ASP A 20 -12.11 10.96 12.16
N ILE A 21 -11.51 11.09 10.97
CA ILE A 21 -10.59 10.10 10.39
C ILE A 21 -9.38 9.87 11.29
N GLU A 22 -8.92 10.90 11.99
CA GLU A 22 -7.80 10.76 12.91
C GLU A 22 -8.13 9.83 14.08
N LEU A 23 -9.29 10.00 14.71
CA LEU A 23 -9.72 9.08 15.77
C LEU A 23 -9.85 7.65 15.24
N LEU A 24 -10.39 7.50 14.03
CA LEU A 24 -10.46 6.21 13.35
C LEU A 24 -9.07 5.57 13.19
N PHE A 25 -8.06 6.33 12.77
CA PHE A 25 -6.70 5.82 12.68
C PHE A 25 -6.12 5.48 14.05
N GLN A 26 -6.33 6.32 15.07
CA GLN A 26 -5.82 6.06 16.43
C GLN A 26 -6.40 4.77 17.04
N LEU A 27 -7.61 4.35 16.65
CA LEU A 27 -8.17 3.06 17.07
C LEU A 27 -7.33 1.85 16.63
N LEU A 28 -6.54 1.97 15.56
CA LEU A 28 -5.66 0.90 15.09
C LEU A 28 -4.48 0.64 16.03
N ARG A 29 -4.21 1.51 17.02
CA ARG A 29 -3.28 1.19 18.13
C ARG A 29 -3.70 -0.05 18.91
N ALA A 30 -4.99 -0.41 18.85
CA ALA A 30 -5.47 -1.67 19.39
C ALA A 30 -4.78 -2.90 18.76
N PHE A 31 -4.14 -2.76 17.59
CA PHE A 31 -3.38 -3.79 16.89
C PHE A 31 -1.86 -3.68 17.03
N THR A 32 -1.35 -2.63 17.68
CA THR A 32 0.08 -2.45 17.96
C THR A 32 0.41 -2.85 19.41
N GLY A 33 -0.53 -2.66 20.33
CA GLY A 33 -0.37 -3.06 21.73
C GLY A 33 -0.60 -4.56 21.98
N ARG A 34 0.00 -5.08 23.05
CA ARG A 34 -0.24 -6.45 23.56
C ARG A 34 -1.52 -6.49 24.39
N PHE A 35 -2.67 -6.46 23.73
CA PHE A 35 -3.97 -6.57 24.41
C PHE A 35 -4.45 -8.02 24.47
N LEU A 36 -4.86 -8.49 25.65
CA LEU A 36 -5.47 -9.83 25.83
C LEU A 36 -6.93 -9.90 25.36
N CYS A 37 -7.53 -8.76 25.01
CA CYS A 37 -8.93 -8.70 24.63
C CYS A 37 -9.09 -8.74 23.10
N ASN A 38 -10.08 -9.51 22.64
CA ASN A 38 -10.32 -9.68 21.22
C ASN A 38 -10.89 -8.40 20.59
N MET A 39 -10.16 -7.86 19.60
CA MET A 39 -10.49 -6.68 18.80
C MET A 39 -11.04 -7.01 17.41
N THR A 40 -11.56 -8.23 17.18
CA THR A 40 -12.16 -8.65 15.89
C THR A 40 -13.16 -7.62 15.35
N PHE A 41 -13.99 -7.01 16.21
CA PHE A 41 -14.97 -6.02 15.78
C PHE A 41 -14.35 -4.75 15.14
N LEU A 42 -13.15 -4.34 15.57
CA LEU A 42 -12.40 -3.28 14.90
C LEU A 42 -11.92 -3.77 13.55
N LYS A 43 -11.37 -4.99 13.49
CA LYS A 43 -10.84 -5.57 12.26
C LYS A 43 -11.93 -5.71 11.20
N GLU A 44 -13.09 -6.27 11.56
CA GLU A 44 -14.27 -6.38 10.70
C GLU A 44 -14.73 -5.01 10.21
N TYR A 45 -14.78 -3.99 11.08
CA TYR A 45 -15.16 -2.67 10.63
C TYR A 45 -14.16 -2.10 9.61
N MET A 46 -12.86 -2.21 9.88
CA MET A 46 -11.82 -1.60 9.04
C MET A 46 -11.65 -2.35 7.71
N GLU A 47 -11.66 -3.68 7.73
CA GLU A 47 -11.35 -4.52 6.57
C GLU A 47 -12.59 -4.93 5.76
N GLU A 48 -13.80 -4.90 6.34
CA GLU A 48 -15.03 -5.33 5.65
C GLU A 48 -16.06 -4.21 5.50
N GLU A 49 -16.36 -3.47 6.56
CA GLU A 49 -17.40 -2.43 6.54
C GLU A 49 -16.93 -1.16 5.81
N ILE A 50 -15.71 -0.68 6.08
CA ILE A 50 -15.16 0.51 5.39
C ILE A 50 -15.10 0.28 3.88
N PRO A 51 -14.49 -0.81 3.35
CA PRO A 51 -14.39 -1.01 1.90
C PRO A 51 -15.76 -1.06 1.20
N LYS A 52 -16.75 -1.69 1.84
CA LYS A 52 -18.09 -1.90 1.27
C LYS A 52 -19.00 -0.66 1.37
N ASN A 53 -18.92 0.08 2.48
CA ASN A 53 -19.91 1.12 2.77
C ASN A 53 -19.40 2.55 2.58
N TYR A 54 -18.08 2.77 2.59
CA TYR A 54 -17.55 4.11 2.35
C TYR A 54 -17.66 4.44 0.86
N ASN A 55 -18.19 5.63 0.57
CA ASN A 55 -18.19 6.14 -0.79
C ASN A 55 -16.79 6.60 -1.23
N ILE A 56 -16.65 6.91 -2.51
CA ILE A 56 -15.37 7.28 -3.12
C ILE A 56 -14.77 8.52 -2.44
N SER A 57 -15.56 9.54 -2.14
CA SER A 57 -15.06 10.76 -1.48
C SER A 57 -14.50 10.47 -0.08
N GLN A 58 -15.14 9.56 0.67
CA GLN A 58 -14.67 9.14 1.99
C GLN A 58 -13.37 8.33 1.87
N LYS A 59 -13.28 7.38 0.93
CA LYS A 59 -12.05 6.62 0.68
C LYS A 59 -10.87 7.51 0.27
N ARG A 60 -11.14 8.53 -0.57
CA ARG A 60 -10.15 9.56 -0.92
C ARG A 60 -9.72 10.34 0.32
N ALA A 61 -10.66 10.78 1.16
CA ALA A 61 -10.35 11.51 2.39
C ALA A 61 -9.46 10.70 3.34
N LEU A 62 -9.67 9.39 3.47
CA LEU A 62 -8.78 8.51 4.24
C LEU A 62 -7.34 8.55 3.71
N PHE A 63 -7.16 8.44 2.39
CA PHE A 63 -5.83 8.51 1.77
C PHE A 63 -5.15 9.86 2.00
N PHE A 64 -5.84 10.97 1.71
CA PHE A 64 -5.25 12.30 1.88
C PHE A 64 -4.95 12.62 3.35
N ARG A 65 -5.80 12.19 4.28
CA ARG A 65 -5.50 12.32 5.70
C ARG A 65 -4.29 11.51 6.12
N PHE A 66 -4.06 10.33 5.54
CA PHE A 66 -2.85 9.54 5.77
C PHE A 66 -1.59 10.25 5.26
N VAL A 67 -1.66 10.91 4.10
CA VAL A 67 -0.53 11.65 3.50
C VAL A 67 -0.18 12.89 4.31
N ASP A 68 -1.19 13.64 4.77
CA ASP A 68 -0.99 14.89 5.51
C ASP A 68 -0.65 14.66 6.99
N PHE A 69 -0.64 13.40 7.45
CA PHE A 69 -0.41 13.07 8.84
C PHE A 69 1.07 13.22 9.24
N ASN A 70 1.37 14.34 9.92
CA ASN A 70 2.71 14.67 10.40
C ASN A 70 2.82 14.71 11.93
N ASP A 71 1.84 14.18 12.68
CA ASP A 71 1.90 14.14 14.15
C ASP A 71 3.03 13.19 14.62
N PRO A 72 3.94 13.63 15.50
CA PRO A 72 4.92 12.77 16.16
C PRO A 72 4.32 11.57 16.90
N ASN A 73 3.08 11.68 17.39
CA ASN A 73 2.38 10.57 18.03
C ASN A 73 2.03 9.46 17.02
N PHE A 74 1.97 9.75 15.73
CA PHE A 74 1.62 8.82 14.67
C PHE A 74 2.88 8.18 14.07
N GLY A 75 3.46 7.30 14.87
CA GLY A 75 4.65 6.55 14.47
C GLY A 75 4.41 5.59 13.29
N ASP A 76 5.51 5.11 12.73
CA ASP A 76 5.52 4.26 11.54
C ASP A 76 4.76 2.94 11.70
N GLU A 77 4.66 2.43 12.92
CA GLU A 77 3.86 1.24 13.23
C GLU A 77 2.35 1.50 13.01
N LEU A 78 1.86 2.68 13.40
CA LEU A 78 0.46 3.05 13.19
C LEU A 78 0.17 3.31 11.71
N LYS A 79 1.11 3.93 10.99
CA LYS A 79 1.06 4.08 9.52
C LYS A 79 0.94 2.73 8.83
N ALA A 80 1.74 1.75 9.26
CA ALA A 80 1.67 0.39 8.74
C ALA A 80 0.27 -0.22 8.95
N LYS A 81 -0.34 -0.02 10.13
CA LYS A 81 -1.70 -0.51 10.40
C LYS A 81 -2.77 0.19 9.59
N VAL A 82 -2.65 1.49 9.33
CA VAL A 82 -3.58 2.21 8.45
C VAL A 82 -3.52 1.67 7.03
N LEU A 83 -2.32 1.44 6.50
CA LEU A 83 -2.16 0.82 5.18
C LEU A 83 -2.74 -0.59 5.15
N GLN A 84 -2.40 -1.41 6.15
CA GLN A 84 -2.83 -2.81 6.25
C GLN A 84 -4.35 -2.96 6.32
N HIS A 85 -5.00 -2.25 7.24
CA HIS A 85 -6.37 -2.53 7.65
C HIS A 85 -7.40 -1.60 7.02
N ILE A 86 -6.98 -0.43 6.50
CA ILE A 86 -7.90 0.57 5.95
C ILE A 86 -7.62 0.82 4.47
N LEU A 87 -6.43 1.31 4.12
CA LEU A 87 -6.18 1.78 2.75
C LEU A 87 -6.10 0.62 1.75
N ASN A 88 -5.31 -0.42 2.01
CA ASN A 88 -5.19 -1.55 1.06
C ASN A 88 -6.55 -2.24 0.82
N PRO A 89 -7.33 -2.61 1.85
CA PRO A 89 -8.65 -3.23 1.64
C PRO A 89 -9.64 -2.30 0.93
N ALA A 90 -9.70 -1.02 1.31
CA ALA A 90 -10.65 -0.08 0.71
C ALA A 90 -10.35 0.19 -0.77
N PHE A 91 -9.07 0.26 -1.14
CA PHE A 91 -8.66 0.48 -2.53
C PHE A 91 -8.82 -0.78 -3.37
N LEU A 92 -8.40 -1.94 -2.86
CA LEU A 92 -8.61 -3.23 -3.54
C LEU A 92 -10.09 -3.44 -3.87
N TYR A 93 -10.97 -3.28 -2.89
CA TYR A 93 -12.42 -3.43 -3.11
C TYR A 93 -12.95 -2.48 -4.19
N SER A 94 -12.47 -1.23 -4.21
CA SER A 94 -12.90 -0.25 -5.21
C SER A 94 -12.38 -0.60 -6.61
N PHE A 95 -11.17 -1.14 -6.73
CA PHE A 95 -10.66 -1.66 -8.01
C PHE A 95 -11.44 -2.87 -8.50
N GLU A 96 -11.77 -3.81 -7.62
CA GLU A 96 -12.60 -4.98 -7.94
C GLU A 96 -14.03 -4.60 -8.38
N LYS A 97 -14.54 -3.46 -7.91
CA LYS A 97 -15.82 -2.88 -8.33
C LYS A 97 -15.75 -2.03 -9.59
N GLY A 98 -14.57 -1.82 -10.16
CA GLY A 98 -14.38 -0.94 -11.33
C GLY A 98 -14.51 0.55 -11.00
N GLU A 99 -14.42 0.94 -9.72
CA GLU A 99 -14.49 2.33 -9.24
C GLU A 99 -13.11 3.02 -9.22
N GLY A 100 -12.07 2.34 -9.73
CA GLY A 100 -10.68 2.79 -9.66
C GLY A 100 -10.42 4.18 -10.25
N GLU A 101 -10.95 4.49 -11.43
CA GLU A 101 -10.72 5.80 -12.08
C GLU A 101 -11.29 6.96 -11.24
N GLN A 102 -12.50 6.79 -10.72
CA GLN A 102 -13.14 7.80 -9.87
C GLN A 102 -12.40 7.95 -8.53
N LEU A 103 -11.90 6.83 -7.97
CA LEU A 103 -11.12 6.83 -6.75
C LEU A 103 -9.78 7.54 -6.91
N LEU A 104 -9.05 7.26 -8.00
CA LEU A 104 -7.71 7.79 -8.22
C LEU A 104 -7.71 9.25 -8.65
N GLY A 105 -8.78 9.74 -9.28
CA GLY A 105 -8.85 11.08 -9.87
C GLY A 105 -8.25 11.11 -11.28
N PRO A 106 -8.10 12.29 -11.90
CA PRO A 106 -7.66 12.35 -13.30
C PRO A 106 -6.21 11.87 -13.46
N PRO A 107 -5.92 10.99 -14.44
CA PRO A 107 -4.56 10.54 -14.71
C PRO A 107 -3.72 11.72 -15.23
N ASN A 108 -2.51 11.85 -14.70
CA ASN A 108 -1.50 12.77 -15.23
C ASN A 108 -0.15 12.05 -15.24
N PRO A 109 0.14 11.16 -16.21
CA PRO A 109 1.38 10.39 -16.21
C PRO A 109 2.64 11.25 -16.42
N GLU A 110 2.49 12.49 -16.90
CA GLU A 110 3.59 13.37 -17.29
C GLU A 110 4.04 14.32 -16.18
N GLY A 111 3.10 14.75 -15.34
CA GLY A 111 3.34 15.72 -14.27
C GLY A 111 2.76 15.30 -12.94
N ASP A 112 3.12 16.04 -11.90
CA ASP A 112 2.52 15.83 -10.60
C ASP A 112 1.12 16.44 -10.56
N ASN A 113 0.17 15.72 -10.00
CA ASN A 113 -1.19 16.19 -9.80
C ASN A 113 -1.59 15.99 -8.33
N PRO A 114 -1.81 17.06 -7.55
CA PRO A 114 -2.18 16.96 -6.13
C PRO A 114 -3.55 16.30 -5.92
N GLU A 115 -4.42 16.26 -6.93
CA GLU A 115 -5.73 15.59 -6.84
C GLU A 115 -5.67 14.10 -7.21
N SER A 116 -4.58 13.66 -7.84
CA SER A 116 -4.36 12.27 -8.23
C SER A 116 -3.72 11.49 -7.08
N ILE A 117 -4.41 10.45 -6.60
CA ILE A 117 -3.88 9.58 -5.54
C ILE A 117 -2.59 8.91 -5.97
N THR A 118 -2.53 8.41 -7.21
CA THR A 118 -1.33 7.78 -7.77
C THR A 118 -0.16 8.75 -7.75
N SER A 119 -0.39 10.00 -8.19
CA SER A 119 0.66 11.01 -8.20
C SER A 119 1.14 11.35 -6.79
N VAL A 120 0.22 11.62 -5.86
CA VAL A 120 0.53 12.01 -4.49
C VAL A 120 1.22 10.87 -3.73
N PHE A 121 0.78 9.62 -3.93
CA PHE A 121 1.41 8.45 -3.35
C PHE A 121 2.87 8.35 -3.77
N ILE A 122 3.14 8.41 -5.08
CA ILE A 122 4.49 8.26 -5.61
C ILE A 122 5.39 9.44 -5.24
N THR A 123 4.84 10.66 -5.15
CA THR A 123 5.65 11.86 -4.91
C THR A 123 5.87 12.20 -3.46
N LYS A 124 4.85 12.02 -2.60
CA LYS A 124 4.90 12.38 -1.18
C LYS A 124 5.11 11.20 -0.24
N VAL A 125 4.53 10.02 -0.54
CA VAL A 125 4.59 8.85 0.35
C VAL A 125 5.86 8.03 0.10
N LEU A 126 6.21 7.82 -1.16
CA LEU A 126 7.44 7.10 -1.56
C LEU A 126 8.68 8.00 -1.63
N ASP A 127 8.71 9.07 -0.84
CA ASP A 127 9.81 10.03 -0.80
C ASP A 127 11.14 9.33 -0.41
N PRO A 128 12.17 9.31 -1.28
CA PRO A 128 13.45 8.64 -1.01
C PRO A 128 14.12 9.08 0.28
N GLU A 129 13.97 10.35 0.68
CA GLU A 129 14.59 10.88 1.90
C GLU A 129 14.04 10.22 3.17
N LYS A 130 12.80 9.72 3.11
CA LYS A 130 12.11 9.07 4.24
C LYS A 130 12.25 7.54 4.24
N GLN A 131 12.97 6.96 3.27
CA GLN A 131 13.02 5.51 3.11
C GLN A 131 14.08 4.82 3.97
N ALA A 132 15.14 5.52 4.39
CA ALA A 132 16.27 4.90 5.10
C ALA A 132 15.85 4.30 6.46
N ASP A 133 15.02 5.01 7.22
CA ASP A 133 14.60 4.63 8.57
C ASP A 133 13.23 3.94 8.63
N MET A 134 12.62 3.67 7.46
CA MET A 134 11.29 3.08 7.37
C MET A 134 11.26 1.64 7.88
N LEU A 135 10.31 1.34 8.78
CA LEU A 135 10.04 0.00 9.28
C LEU A 135 9.66 -0.97 8.15
N ASP A 136 10.15 -2.21 8.23
CA ASP A 136 9.82 -3.25 7.23
C ASP A 136 8.32 -3.53 7.13
N SER A 137 7.58 -3.48 8.25
CA SER A 137 6.13 -3.63 8.26
C SER A 137 5.43 -2.54 7.43
N GLN A 138 5.84 -1.28 7.58
CA GLN A 138 5.31 -0.18 6.78
C GLN A 138 5.71 -0.34 5.30
N ARG A 139 6.97 -0.72 5.04
CA ARG A 139 7.49 -0.95 3.69
C ARG A 139 6.69 -2.03 2.97
N ILE A 140 6.34 -3.14 3.63
CA ILE A 140 5.51 -4.21 3.06
C ILE A 140 4.17 -3.65 2.57
N TYR A 141 3.44 -2.93 3.41
CA TYR A 141 2.10 -2.45 3.03
C TYR A 141 2.15 -1.35 1.97
N LEU A 142 3.21 -0.53 1.94
CA LEU A 142 3.46 0.41 0.85
C LEU A 142 3.78 -0.30 -0.47
N LEU A 143 4.57 -1.38 -0.45
CA LEU A 143 4.83 -2.19 -1.64
C LEU A 143 3.54 -2.85 -2.16
N GLN A 144 2.67 -3.31 -1.26
CA GLN A 144 1.34 -3.83 -1.63
C GLN A 144 0.45 -2.75 -2.25
N PHE A 145 0.40 -1.56 -1.66
CA PHE A 145 -0.37 -0.44 -2.23
C PHE A 145 0.17 -0.02 -3.60
N ALA A 146 1.49 0.07 -3.76
CA ALA A 146 2.14 0.32 -5.04
C ALA A 146 1.79 -0.77 -6.08
N THR A 147 1.72 -2.04 -5.65
CA THR A 147 1.36 -3.16 -6.52
C THR A 147 -0.06 -3.02 -7.03
N LEU A 148 -1.01 -2.70 -6.15
CA LEU A 148 -2.42 -2.43 -6.51
C LEU A 148 -2.53 -1.32 -7.57
N LEU A 149 -1.78 -0.22 -7.41
CA LEU A 149 -1.78 0.88 -8.38
C LEU A 149 -1.22 0.45 -9.75
N VAL A 150 -0.12 -0.31 -9.78
CA VAL A 150 0.47 -0.79 -11.05
C VAL A 150 -0.44 -1.80 -11.74
N GLU A 151 -1.06 -2.68 -10.96
CA GLU A 151 -1.95 -3.72 -11.47
C GLU A 151 -3.20 -3.13 -12.15
N HIS A 152 -3.87 -2.21 -11.45
CA HIS A 152 -5.19 -1.72 -11.84
C HIS A 152 -5.19 -0.37 -12.55
N ALA A 153 -4.13 0.44 -12.43
CA ALA A 153 -4.07 1.79 -13.00
C ALA A 153 -2.70 2.15 -13.63
N PRO A 154 -2.13 1.30 -14.52
CA PRO A 154 -0.81 1.54 -15.10
C PRO A 154 -0.72 2.85 -15.91
N HIS A 155 -1.81 3.29 -16.54
CA HIS A 155 -1.87 4.54 -17.31
C HIS A 155 -1.78 5.81 -16.45
N HIS A 156 -2.06 5.73 -15.14
CA HIS A 156 -1.81 6.84 -14.21
C HIS A 156 -0.32 7.02 -13.91
N ILE A 157 0.47 5.96 -14.13
CA ILE A 157 1.88 5.91 -13.79
C ILE A 157 2.72 6.28 -15.01
N HIS A 158 2.49 5.64 -16.16
CA HIS A 158 3.32 5.81 -17.34
C HIS A 158 2.58 5.56 -18.66
N ASP A 159 2.88 6.40 -19.66
CA ASP A 159 2.55 6.19 -21.06
C ASP A 159 3.71 5.49 -21.78
N ASN A 160 3.47 4.27 -22.28
CA ASN A 160 4.45 3.41 -22.96
C ASN A 160 5.02 4.04 -24.25
N ASN A 161 4.39 5.07 -24.81
CA ASN A 161 4.89 5.75 -26.00
C ASN A 161 5.98 6.81 -25.68
N LYS A 162 6.31 7.02 -24.40
CA LYS A 162 7.26 8.07 -23.97
C LYS A 162 8.52 7.49 -23.32
N ASN A 163 9.67 8.09 -23.61
CA ASN A 163 10.99 7.56 -23.21
C ASN A 163 11.41 7.85 -21.75
N ARG A 164 10.72 8.75 -21.03
CA ARG A 164 11.09 9.14 -19.66
C ARG A 164 9.86 9.19 -18.76
N ASN A 165 9.95 8.55 -17.60
CA ASN A 165 8.92 8.64 -16.58
C ASN A 165 9.52 8.62 -15.17
N SER A 166 9.33 9.73 -14.46
CA SER A 166 9.80 9.94 -13.10
C SER A 166 9.04 9.05 -12.09
N LYS A 167 7.75 8.80 -12.30
CA LYS A 167 6.89 8.02 -11.41
C LYS A 167 7.24 6.53 -11.42
N LEU A 168 7.34 5.94 -12.61
CA LEU A 168 7.80 4.56 -12.80
C LEU A 168 9.20 4.36 -12.22
N ARG A 169 10.12 5.32 -12.44
CA ARG A 169 11.45 5.27 -11.84
C ARG A 169 11.38 5.26 -10.31
N ARG A 170 10.56 6.12 -9.69
CA ARG A 170 10.39 6.16 -8.23
C ARG A 170 9.85 4.83 -7.69
N LEU A 171 8.86 4.22 -8.36
CA LEU A 171 8.34 2.91 -7.99
C LEU A 171 9.42 1.81 -8.08
N MET A 172 10.17 1.79 -9.18
CA MET A 172 11.27 0.83 -9.35
C MET A 172 12.37 1.04 -8.30
N THR A 173 12.74 2.29 -8.00
CA THR A 173 13.72 2.61 -6.95
C THR A 173 13.25 2.16 -5.58
N PHE A 174 11.98 2.37 -5.24
CA PHE A 174 11.41 1.91 -3.97
C PHE A 174 11.41 0.38 -3.84
N ALA A 175 11.15 -0.35 -4.94
CA ALA A 175 11.19 -1.81 -4.97
C ALA A 175 12.61 -2.40 -5.03
N TRP A 176 13.57 -1.65 -5.56
CA TRP A 176 14.93 -2.12 -5.87
C TRP A 176 15.67 -2.84 -4.73
N PRO A 177 15.54 -2.45 -3.45
CA PRO A 177 16.18 -3.16 -2.34
C PRO A 177 15.92 -4.67 -2.33
N CYS A 178 14.78 -5.14 -2.86
CA CYS A 178 14.48 -6.57 -2.91
C CYS A 178 15.47 -7.39 -3.76
N LEU A 179 16.14 -6.76 -4.73
CA LEU A 179 17.14 -7.39 -5.60
C LEU A 179 18.56 -7.35 -5.02
N LEU A 180 18.77 -6.65 -3.91
CA LEU A 180 20.06 -6.55 -3.23
C LEU A 180 20.17 -7.62 -2.15
N SER A 181 21.28 -8.38 -2.16
CA SER A 181 21.45 -9.56 -1.29
C SER A 181 21.39 -9.29 0.22
N LYS A 182 21.54 -8.03 0.66
CA LYS A 182 21.63 -7.64 2.09
C LYS A 182 20.61 -6.58 2.51
N ALA A 183 19.73 -6.11 1.62
CA ALA A 183 18.87 -4.96 1.92
C ALA A 183 17.50 -5.35 2.49
N CYS A 184 17.03 -6.59 2.27
CA CYS A 184 15.77 -7.09 2.84
C CYS A 184 16.04 -8.40 3.59
N VAL A 185 16.07 -8.33 4.91
CA VAL A 185 16.23 -9.51 5.78
C VAL A 185 14.90 -10.26 5.92
N ASP A 186 13.78 -9.54 6.01
CA ASP A 186 12.45 -10.14 6.04
C ASP A 186 12.02 -10.67 4.65
N PRO A 187 11.74 -11.98 4.52
CA PRO A 187 11.20 -12.56 3.30
C PRO A 187 9.91 -11.88 2.81
N ALA A 188 8.99 -11.51 3.71
CA ALA A 188 7.73 -10.89 3.32
C ALA A 188 7.95 -9.55 2.61
N CYS A 189 8.85 -8.71 3.15
CA CYS A 189 9.28 -7.47 2.53
C CYS A 189 9.96 -7.72 1.18
N LYS A 190 10.95 -8.63 1.15
CA LYS A 190 11.68 -8.97 -0.08
C LYS A 190 10.75 -9.38 -1.21
N TYR A 191 9.83 -10.32 -0.98
CA TYR A 191 8.99 -10.84 -2.05
C TYR A 191 7.82 -9.94 -2.39
N SER A 192 7.37 -9.07 -1.48
CA SER A 192 6.45 -7.96 -1.84
C SER A 192 7.09 -7.01 -2.85
N GLY A 193 8.39 -6.72 -2.72
CA GLY A 193 9.13 -5.96 -3.72
C GLY A 193 9.24 -6.67 -5.08
N HIS A 194 9.46 -7.99 -5.07
CA HIS A 194 9.47 -8.76 -6.31
C HIS A 194 8.09 -8.80 -6.99
N LEU A 195 7.00 -8.88 -6.22
CA LEU A 195 5.64 -8.84 -6.75
C LEU A 195 5.38 -7.50 -7.47
N LEU A 196 5.75 -6.38 -6.84
CA LEU A 196 5.65 -5.06 -7.47
C LEU A 196 6.46 -5.01 -8.77
N LEU A 197 7.71 -5.50 -8.77
CA LEU A 197 8.53 -5.54 -9.97
C LEU A 197 7.93 -6.45 -11.06
N ALA A 198 7.31 -7.57 -10.71
CA ALA A 198 6.64 -8.45 -11.65
C ALA A 198 5.47 -7.75 -12.36
N HIS A 199 4.61 -7.04 -11.62
CA HIS A 199 3.55 -6.23 -12.21
C HIS A 199 4.10 -5.09 -13.08
N ILE A 200 5.18 -4.42 -12.65
CA ILE A 200 5.85 -3.39 -13.44
C ILE A 200 6.34 -3.96 -14.78
N ILE A 201 6.99 -5.13 -14.76
CA ILE A 201 7.49 -5.80 -15.96
C ILE A 201 6.34 -6.20 -16.89
N ALA A 202 5.23 -6.68 -16.34
CA ALA A 202 4.07 -7.10 -17.14
C ALA A 202 3.31 -5.92 -17.79
N LYS A 203 3.35 -4.73 -17.19
CA LYS A 203 2.59 -3.56 -17.68
C LYS A 203 3.42 -2.58 -18.52
N PHE A 204 4.75 -2.54 -18.33
CA PHE A 204 5.62 -1.54 -18.93
C PHE A 204 6.81 -2.17 -19.67
N ALA A 205 7.35 -1.44 -20.63
CA ALA A 205 8.56 -1.86 -21.36
C ALA A 205 9.80 -1.77 -20.46
N ILE A 206 10.17 -2.89 -19.83
CA ILE A 206 11.34 -2.98 -18.94
C ILE A 206 12.51 -3.68 -19.63
N HIS A 207 13.72 -3.17 -19.39
CA HIS A 207 14.94 -3.71 -19.99
C HIS A 207 15.21 -5.17 -19.56
N LYS A 208 15.51 -6.06 -20.51
CA LYS A 208 15.66 -7.51 -20.30
C LYS A 208 16.56 -7.93 -19.14
N LYS A 209 17.63 -7.16 -18.86
CA LYS A 209 18.54 -7.46 -17.74
C LYS A 209 17.82 -7.43 -16.38
N ILE A 210 16.90 -6.48 -16.18
CA ILE A 210 16.12 -6.36 -14.95
C ILE A 210 15.13 -7.53 -14.87
N VAL A 211 14.46 -7.84 -15.97
CA VAL A 211 13.53 -8.98 -16.06
C VAL A 211 14.19 -10.28 -15.63
N LEU A 212 15.36 -10.60 -16.21
CA LEU A 212 16.13 -11.79 -15.86
C LEU A 212 16.60 -11.79 -14.40
N GLN A 213 16.97 -10.63 -13.86
CA GLN A 213 17.40 -10.51 -12.47
C GLN A 213 16.25 -10.80 -11.49
N VAL A 214 15.06 -10.26 -11.75
CA VAL A 214 13.85 -10.52 -10.95
C VAL A 214 13.48 -12.01 -11.02
N PHE A 215 13.44 -12.58 -12.22
CA PHE A 215 13.11 -13.98 -12.45
C PHE A 215 14.08 -14.94 -11.74
N HIS A 216 15.38 -14.72 -11.87
CA HIS A 216 16.40 -15.54 -11.21
C HIS A 216 16.33 -15.45 -9.67
N SER A 217 16.03 -14.27 -9.15
CA SER A 217 15.86 -14.08 -7.71
C SER A 217 14.63 -14.82 -7.17
N LEU A 218 13.52 -14.83 -7.92
CA LEU A 218 12.32 -15.60 -7.58
C LEU A 218 12.55 -17.13 -7.64
N LEU A 219 13.31 -17.63 -8.62
CA LEU A 219 13.66 -19.06 -8.72
C LEU A 219 14.49 -19.55 -7.53
N LYS A 220 15.27 -18.67 -6.89
CA LYS A 220 16.07 -18.97 -5.70
C LYS A 220 15.29 -18.86 -4.39
N ALA A 221 13.97 -18.65 -4.44
CA ALA A 221 13.18 -18.48 -3.24
C ALA A 221 12.93 -19.82 -2.53
N HIS A 222 13.33 -19.90 -1.25
CA HIS A 222 13.13 -21.09 -0.41
C HIS A 222 12.29 -20.84 0.85
N ALA A 223 12.00 -19.58 1.19
CA ALA A 223 11.23 -19.21 2.38
C ALA A 223 9.77 -19.66 2.25
N MET A 224 9.30 -20.54 3.14
CA MET A 224 7.94 -21.09 3.07
C MET A 224 6.85 -20.02 3.20
N GLU A 225 7.07 -19.04 4.07
CA GLU A 225 6.13 -17.95 4.36
C GLU A 225 5.85 -17.06 3.14
N ALA A 226 6.79 -16.97 2.21
CA ALA A 226 6.67 -16.16 1.00
C ALA A 226 6.19 -16.96 -0.24
N ARG A 227 5.92 -18.25 -0.10
CA ARG A 227 5.62 -19.15 -1.23
C ARG A 227 4.43 -18.67 -2.07
N ALA A 228 3.38 -18.15 -1.43
CA ALA A 228 2.21 -17.64 -2.14
C ALA A 228 2.55 -16.42 -3.02
N ILE A 229 3.26 -15.45 -2.45
CA ILE A 229 3.68 -14.23 -3.15
C ILE A 229 4.64 -14.57 -4.30
N VAL A 230 5.59 -15.47 -4.07
CA VAL A 230 6.53 -15.92 -5.11
C VAL A 230 5.79 -16.59 -6.27
N ARG A 231 4.83 -17.47 -5.99
CA ARG A 231 4.03 -18.11 -7.04
C ARG A 231 3.24 -17.09 -7.86
N GLN A 232 2.63 -16.10 -7.20
CA GLN A 232 1.91 -15.02 -7.88
C GLN A 232 2.85 -14.22 -8.78
N ALA A 233 4.00 -13.77 -8.26
CA ALA A 233 4.98 -13.01 -9.02
C ALA A 233 5.53 -13.80 -10.22
N MET A 234 5.79 -15.10 -10.04
CA MET A 234 6.22 -15.99 -11.13
C MET A 234 5.15 -16.14 -12.21
N ALA A 235 3.88 -16.35 -11.82
CA ALA A 235 2.77 -16.48 -12.75
C ALA A 235 2.53 -15.23 -13.62
N ILE A 236 2.90 -14.05 -13.12
CA ILE A 236 2.82 -12.79 -13.89
C ILE A 236 3.94 -12.69 -14.93
N LEU A 237 5.10 -13.30 -14.68
CA LEU A 237 6.30 -13.22 -15.52
C LEU A 237 6.41 -14.33 -16.58
N THR A 238 5.60 -15.38 -16.47
CA THR A 238 5.59 -16.57 -17.34
C THR A 238 4.34 -16.61 -18.20
#